data_AF-A0A2G5WVJ6-F1
#
_entry.id   AF-A0A2G5WVJ6-F1
#
_cell.length_a   1.000
_cell.length_b   1.000
_cell.length_c   1.000
_cell.angle_alpha   90.00
_cell.angle_beta   90.00
_cell.angle_gamma   90.00
#
_symmetry.space_group_name_H-M   'P 1'
#
loop_
_entity.id
_entity.type
_entity.pdbx_description
1 polymer ?
#
loop_
_entity_poly.entity_id
_entity_poly.type
_entity_poly.pdbx_seq_one_letter_code
_entity_poly.pdbx_strand_id
1 'polypeptide(L)'
;MKKCPICNEMNRKQQEYCTHCKAFLASRYSNKKRSLLKTPVYPILLLAIVLVAITSYYAMETKYGRKATTEHFISALIEQDHDALHELIVPKDSRISINAESIGALLTLVEKNPSIVQVVETNLKEKTDEGMFSMRITGKRFGLFPRYTINPTGYILKVKSIGEETVLSIHDTEMGYIKKSKEQAEFGPYMAGIYPIKMTTTLNDESVREEIQANVFGAKQSVHLAFDSIKELAIATNTETDNDLPVVQNDVVKEEPVETVIVKEVIKEVPVGGSNDHFIISYSGDVFLDTSDLKGLSKDDLRLARNEIYARHGYVFKSKELQNYFGSQSWYEPNPSFDGKMTEWEKHNIELIKSQE
;
A
#
# COMPACT_ATOMS: atom_id res chain seq x y z
N MET A 1 37.12 60.28 61.36
CA MET A 1 36.36 61.44 61.85
C MET A 1 35.21 61.69 60.87
N LYS A 2 34.12 62.34 61.29
CA LYS A 2 32.98 62.74 60.46
C LYS A 2 32.92 64.27 60.44
N LYS A 3 32.78 64.88 59.28
CA LYS A 3 32.66 66.34 59.14
C LYS A 3 31.20 66.76 59.36
N CYS A 4 30.97 67.79 60.17
CA CYS A 4 29.63 68.33 60.34
C CYS A 4 29.16 69.02 59.04
N PRO A 5 27.97 68.70 58.51
CA PRO A 5 27.49 69.33 57.27
C PRO A 5 27.09 70.80 57.45
N ILE A 6 26.93 71.29 58.69
CA ILE A 6 26.48 72.65 58.98
C ILE A 6 27.67 73.58 59.26
N CYS A 7 28.54 73.20 60.21
CA CYS A 7 29.66 74.05 60.64
C CYS A 7 31.03 73.55 60.17
N ASN A 8 31.09 72.47 59.38
CA ASN A 8 32.32 71.89 58.83
C ASN A 8 33.35 71.37 59.86
N GLU A 9 33.01 71.35 61.15
CA GLU A 9 33.86 70.83 62.23
C GLU A 9 34.11 69.32 62.12
N MET A 10 35.30 68.85 62.53
CA MET A 10 35.67 67.43 62.48
C MET A 10 35.35 66.73 63.80
N ASN A 11 34.46 65.72 63.74
CA ASN A 11 33.92 65.02 64.91
C ASN A 11 34.35 63.55 64.93
N ARG A 12 34.27 62.87 66.09
CA ARG A 12 34.61 61.43 66.19
C ARG A 12 33.61 60.58 65.40
N LYS A 13 34.03 59.41 64.88
CA LYS A 13 33.19 58.57 63.99
C LYS A 13 31.87 58.10 64.65
N GLN A 14 31.86 57.91 65.97
CA GLN A 14 30.71 57.41 66.75
C GLN A 14 29.89 58.52 67.42
N GLN A 15 30.24 59.79 67.22
CA GLN A 15 29.56 60.92 67.84
C GLN A 15 28.26 61.25 67.09
N GLU A 16 27.13 61.31 67.82
CA GLU A 16 25.80 61.54 67.23
C GLU A 16 25.48 63.01 66.99
N TYR A 17 26.08 63.92 67.77
CA TYR A 17 25.86 65.36 67.65
C TYR A 17 27.18 66.10 67.49
N CYS A 18 27.20 67.17 66.69
CA CYS A 18 28.40 67.97 66.50
C CYS A 18 28.80 68.68 67.80
N THR A 19 30.09 68.64 68.15
CA THR A 19 30.63 69.31 69.35
C THR A 19 30.45 70.82 69.34
N HIS A 20 30.45 71.45 68.16
CA HIS A 20 30.38 72.90 68.02
C HIS A 20 28.93 73.41 67.91
N CYS A 21 28.17 72.94 66.93
CA CYS A 21 26.83 73.47 66.63
C CYS A 21 25.67 72.60 67.15
N LYS A 22 25.95 71.50 67.85
CA LYS A 22 24.96 70.52 68.36
C LYS A 22 24.06 69.88 67.29
N ALA A 23 24.36 70.05 66.01
CA ALA A 23 23.59 69.43 64.94
C ALA A 23 23.77 67.90 64.90
N PHE A 24 22.70 67.16 64.63
CA PHE A 24 22.73 65.70 64.53
C PHE A 24 23.55 65.25 63.31
N LEU A 25 24.58 64.43 63.56
CA LEU A 25 25.48 63.86 62.58
C LEU A 25 24.91 62.52 62.09
N ALA A 26 23.87 62.59 61.24
CA ALA A 26 23.20 61.42 60.68
C ALA A 26 24.23 60.46 60.04
N SER A 27 24.39 59.28 60.63
CA SER A 27 25.20 58.22 60.02
C SER A 27 24.41 57.69 58.82
N ARG A 28 24.89 57.94 57.60
CA ARG A 28 24.47 57.16 56.44
C ARG A 28 24.99 55.73 56.62
N TYR A 29 24.26 54.93 57.39
CA TYR A 29 24.37 53.47 57.28
C TYR A 29 23.92 53.16 55.85
N SER A 30 24.91 52.91 54.98
CA SER A 30 24.68 52.28 53.69
C SER A 30 24.01 50.94 53.99
N ASN A 31 22.68 50.90 53.96
CA ASN A 31 21.95 49.67 53.78
C ASN A 31 22.40 49.12 52.43
N LYS A 32 23.41 48.25 52.47
CA LYS A 32 23.77 47.39 51.37
C LYS A 32 22.53 46.53 51.18
N LYS A 33 21.61 46.96 50.31
CA LYS A 33 20.50 46.14 49.83
C LYS A 33 21.14 44.80 49.50
N ARG A 34 20.83 43.76 50.28
CA ARG A 34 21.10 42.39 49.85
C ARG A 34 20.37 42.28 48.52
N SER A 35 21.11 42.30 47.41
CA SER A 35 20.53 42.06 46.10
C SER A 35 19.92 40.66 46.18
N LEU A 36 18.60 40.60 46.27
CA LEU A 36 17.84 39.38 46.07
C LEU A 36 18.33 38.78 44.75
N LEU A 37 18.95 37.60 44.87
CA LEU A 37 19.34 36.67 43.82
C LEU A 37 19.55 37.30 42.44
N LYS A 38 20.81 37.52 42.06
CA LYS A 38 21.20 37.49 40.65
C LYS A 38 21.07 36.04 40.15
N THR A 39 19.85 35.50 40.05
CA THR A 39 19.66 34.26 39.30
C THR A 39 20.01 34.57 37.85
N PRO A 40 20.97 33.85 37.24
CA PRO A 40 21.21 34.04 35.83
C PRO A 40 19.89 33.76 35.11
N VAL A 41 19.49 34.63 34.19
CA VAL A 41 18.25 34.46 33.40
C VAL A 41 18.46 33.36 32.34
N TYR A 42 19.73 33.06 32.01
CA TYR A 42 20.14 32.03 31.06
C TYR A 42 19.56 30.62 31.32
N PRO A 43 19.54 30.03 32.53
CA PRO A 43 18.88 28.75 32.79
C PRO A 43 17.37 28.76 32.48
N ILE A 44 16.66 29.87 32.75
CA ILE A 44 15.23 29.98 32.43
C ILE A 44 15.04 30.07 30.92
N LEU A 45 15.88 30.84 30.22
CA LEU A 45 15.88 30.93 28.77
C LEU A 45 16.22 29.58 28.11
N LEU A 46 17.22 28.86 28.62
CA LEU A 46 17.61 27.54 28.15
C LEU A 46 16.48 26.53 28.37
N LEU A 47 15.82 26.56 29.54
CA LEU A 47 14.66 25.72 29.82
C LEU A 47 13.50 26.01 28.85
N ALA A 48 13.23 27.29 28.55
CA ALA A 48 12.22 27.69 27.57
C ALA A 48 12.55 27.20 26.15
N ILE A 49 13.82 27.32 25.73
CA ILE A 49 14.29 26.80 24.43
C ILE A 49 14.14 25.28 24.37
N VAL A 50 14.50 24.58 25.44
CA VAL A 50 14.34 23.12 25.52
C VAL A 50 12.87 22.73 25.45
N LEU A 51 11.97 23.43 26.14
CA LEU A 51 10.53 23.19 26.06
C LEU A 51 10.00 23.40 24.63
N VAL A 52 10.37 24.50 23.98
CA VAL A 52 9.98 24.76 22.58
C VAL A 52 10.52 23.66 21.67
N ALA A 53 11.78 23.26 21.84
CA ALA A 53 12.39 22.18 21.08
C ALA A 53 11.63 20.86 21.27
N ILE A 54 11.28 20.49 22.50
CA ILE A 54 10.49 19.29 22.81
C ILE A 54 9.11 19.38 22.15
N THR A 55 8.40 20.49 22.29
CA THR A 55 7.06 20.66 21.67
C THR A 55 7.14 20.60 20.14
N SER A 56 8.17 21.20 19.55
CA SER A 56 8.39 21.17 18.11
C SER A 56 8.74 19.76 17.62
N TYR A 57 9.52 19.00 18.40
CA TYR A 57 9.86 17.62 18.11
C TYR A 57 8.60 16.74 18.06
N TYR A 58 7.75 16.82 19.10
CA TYR A 58 6.49 16.07 19.11
C TYR A 58 5.54 16.50 17.98
N ALA A 59 5.45 17.80 17.68
CA ALA A 59 4.65 18.29 16.56
C ALA A 59 5.16 17.82 15.19
N MET A 60 6.48 17.66 15.02
CA MET A 60 7.06 17.10 13.80
C MET A 60 6.81 15.60 13.69
N GLU A 61 6.91 14.85 14.80
CA GLU A 61 6.63 13.41 14.81
C GLU A 61 5.16 13.12 14.49
N THR A 62 4.22 13.92 14.98
CA THR A 62 2.79 13.74 14.68
C THR A 62 2.42 14.09 13.24
N LYS A 63 3.14 15.02 12.60
CA LYS A 63 2.83 15.46 11.23
C LYS A 63 3.62 14.73 10.15
N TYR A 64 4.87 14.35 10.44
CA TYR A 64 5.81 13.81 9.46
C TYR A 64 6.40 12.47 9.88
N GLY A 65 5.96 11.90 11.00
CA GLY A 65 6.36 10.57 11.41
C GLY A 65 5.83 9.50 10.47
N ARG A 66 6.24 8.26 10.74
CA ARG A 66 5.83 7.08 9.99
C ARG A 66 4.32 6.95 9.87
N LYS A 67 3.61 7.04 11.00
CA LYS A 67 2.15 6.88 11.04
C LYS A 67 1.44 7.94 10.18
N ALA A 68 1.85 9.20 10.32
CA ALA A 68 1.30 10.31 9.55
C ALA A 68 1.57 10.16 8.04
N THR A 69 2.74 9.63 7.67
CA THR A 69 3.07 9.36 6.26
C THR A 69 2.20 8.23 5.69
N THR A 70 1.96 7.16 6.45
CA THR A 70 1.02 6.10 6.06
C THR A 70 -0.38 6.66 5.89
N GLU A 71 -0.90 7.40 6.88
CA GLU A 71 -2.24 8.00 6.81
C GLU A 71 -2.37 8.95 5.61
N HIS A 72 -1.38 9.80 5.37
CA HIS A 72 -1.39 10.71 4.21
C HIS A 72 -1.37 9.96 2.89
N PHE A 73 -0.57 8.90 2.77
CA PHE A 73 -0.54 8.06 1.58
C PHE A 73 -1.87 7.35 1.32
N ILE A 74 -2.47 6.76 2.36
CA ILE A 74 -3.78 6.10 2.26
C ILE A 74 -4.88 7.12 1.90
N SER A 75 -4.90 8.29 2.54
CA SER A 75 -5.81 9.38 2.17
C SER A 75 -5.62 9.80 0.71
N ALA A 76 -4.38 9.94 0.25
CA ALA A 76 -4.11 10.31 -1.15
C ALA A 76 -4.58 9.24 -2.15
N LEU A 77 -4.50 7.95 -1.81
CA LEU A 77 -5.09 6.87 -2.63
C LEU A 77 -6.62 6.95 -2.69
N ILE A 78 -7.27 7.20 -1.55
CA ILE A 78 -8.74 7.29 -1.45
C ILE A 78 -9.28 8.54 -2.15
N GLU A 79 -8.62 9.68 -1.94
CA GLU A 79 -8.99 10.98 -2.49
C GLU A 79 -8.51 11.18 -3.94
N GLN A 80 -7.77 10.20 -4.48
CA GLN A 80 -7.16 10.26 -5.82
C GLN A 80 -6.24 11.47 -6.01
N ASP A 81 -5.50 11.85 -4.97
CA ASP A 81 -4.58 12.99 -4.98
C ASP A 81 -3.26 12.62 -5.68
N HIS A 82 -3.22 12.89 -6.99
CA HIS A 82 -2.06 12.62 -7.84
C HIS A 82 -0.77 13.31 -7.35
N ASP A 83 -0.86 14.56 -6.88
CA ASP A 83 0.31 15.35 -6.49
C ASP A 83 0.91 14.81 -5.19
N ALA A 84 0.05 14.50 -4.22
CA ALA A 84 0.49 13.87 -2.98
C ALA A 84 1.12 12.50 -3.24
N LEU A 85 0.51 11.67 -4.11
CA LEU A 85 1.08 10.37 -4.47
C LEU A 85 2.44 10.51 -5.15
N HIS A 86 2.58 11.46 -6.08
CA HIS A 86 3.85 11.72 -6.73
C HIS A 86 4.94 12.19 -5.73
N GLU A 87 4.61 12.98 -4.72
CA GLU A 87 5.57 13.40 -3.68
C GLU A 87 5.94 12.24 -2.72
N LEU A 88 4.95 11.43 -2.33
CA LEU A 88 5.10 10.40 -1.31
C LEU A 88 5.80 9.15 -1.84
N ILE A 89 5.56 8.78 -3.10
CA ILE A 89 6.12 7.57 -3.72
C ILE A 89 7.52 7.89 -4.26
N VAL A 90 8.53 7.35 -3.59
CA VAL A 90 9.94 7.51 -3.96
C VAL A 90 10.59 6.12 -4.09
N PRO A 91 10.80 5.64 -5.32
CA PRO A 91 11.31 4.31 -5.56
C PRO A 91 12.78 4.16 -5.16
N LYS A 92 13.10 2.96 -4.66
CA LYS A 92 14.47 2.53 -4.41
C LYS A 92 15.19 2.14 -5.69
N ASP A 93 14.46 1.52 -6.61
CA ASP A 93 14.95 1.26 -7.95
C ASP A 93 14.58 2.44 -8.86
N SER A 94 15.59 3.18 -9.32
CA SER A 94 15.39 4.36 -10.17
C SER A 94 14.85 4.02 -11.56
N ARG A 95 14.77 2.74 -11.93
CA ARG A 95 14.13 2.30 -13.19
C ARG A 95 12.60 2.33 -13.10
N ILE A 96 12.03 2.30 -11.89
CA ILE A 96 10.58 2.45 -11.71
C ILE A 96 10.24 3.93 -11.87
N SER A 97 9.53 4.26 -12.95
CA SER A 97 9.07 5.62 -13.22
C SER A 97 7.83 5.94 -12.40
N ILE A 98 7.84 7.08 -11.70
CA ILE A 98 6.67 7.65 -11.03
C ILE A 98 6.21 8.85 -11.85
N ASN A 99 5.19 8.63 -12.68
CA ASN A 99 4.61 9.60 -13.60
C ASN A 99 3.08 9.49 -13.60
N ALA A 100 2.41 10.36 -14.39
CA ALA A 100 0.96 10.38 -14.49
C ALA A 100 0.36 9.02 -14.91
N GLU A 101 1.00 8.29 -15.82
CA GLU A 101 0.54 6.96 -16.27
C GLU A 101 0.58 5.93 -15.13
N SER A 102 1.71 5.83 -14.42
CA SER A 102 1.90 4.89 -13.32
C SER A 102 0.99 5.19 -12.11
N ILE A 103 0.79 6.48 -11.80
CA ILE A 103 -0.11 6.90 -10.72
C ILE A 103 -1.56 6.65 -11.13
N GLY A 104 -1.92 6.96 -12.38
CA GLY A 104 -3.24 6.65 -12.93
C GLY A 104 -3.56 5.17 -12.85
N ALA A 105 -2.62 4.31 -13.25
CA ALA A 105 -2.78 2.86 -13.16
C ALA A 105 -2.95 2.36 -11.72
N LEU A 106 -2.21 2.92 -10.76
CA LEU A 106 -2.38 2.63 -9.33
C LEU A 106 -3.77 3.06 -8.82
N LEU A 107 -4.23 4.24 -9.22
CA LEU A 107 -5.55 4.73 -8.82
C LEU A 107 -6.66 3.88 -9.44
N THR A 108 -6.54 3.46 -10.70
CA THR A 108 -7.47 2.50 -11.32
C THR A 108 -7.49 1.17 -10.57
N LEU A 109 -6.33 0.69 -10.10
CA LEU A 109 -6.24 -0.51 -9.26
C LEU A 109 -7.04 -0.35 -7.96
N VAL A 110 -6.86 0.78 -7.26
CA VAL A 110 -7.57 1.09 -6.01
C VAL A 110 -9.07 1.25 -6.23
N GLU A 111 -9.48 1.93 -7.29
CA GLU A 111 -10.89 2.15 -7.64
C GLU A 111 -11.60 0.82 -7.92
N LYS A 112 -10.98 -0.06 -8.70
CA LYS A 112 -11.55 -1.38 -9.02
C LYS A 112 -11.46 -2.36 -7.86
N ASN A 113 -10.51 -2.18 -6.94
CA ASN A 113 -10.28 -3.10 -5.83
C ASN A 113 -10.15 -2.33 -4.49
N PRO A 114 -11.25 -1.80 -3.91
CA PRO A 114 -11.17 -0.98 -2.70
C PRO A 114 -10.53 -1.67 -1.49
N SER A 115 -10.64 -3.00 -1.40
CA SER A 115 -10.02 -3.82 -0.36
C SER A 115 -8.49 -3.74 -0.37
N ILE A 116 -7.88 -3.38 -1.50
CA ILE A 116 -6.43 -3.28 -1.63
C ILE A 116 -5.84 -2.20 -0.74
N VAL A 117 -6.62 -1.14 -0.45
CA VAL A 117 -6.19 -0.04 0.43
C VAL A 117 -5.92 -0.56 1.84
N GLN A 118 -6.76 -1.46 2.35
CA GLN A 118 -6.59 -2.07 3.67
C GLN A 118 -5.34 -2.96 3.72
N VAL A 119 -5.07 -3.71 2.65
CA VAL A 119 -3.86 -4.54 2.53
C VAL A 119 -2.61 -3.66 2.56
N VAL A 120 -2.61 -2.57 1.77
CA VAL A 120 -1.51 -1.61 1.74
C VAL A 120 -1.31 -0.94 3.09
N GLU A 121 -2.38 -0.51 3.76
CA GLU A 121 -2.32 0.11 5.07
C GLU A 121 -1.72 -0.85 6.12
N THR A 122 -2.16 -2.10 6.12
CA THR A 122 -1.70 -3.15 7.04
C THR A 122 -0.20 -3.40 6.85
N ASN A 123 0.24 -3.62 5.60
CA ASN A 123 1.65 -3.86 5.29
C ASN A 123 2.54 -2.68 5.72
N LEU A 124 2.12 -1.44 5.45
CA LEU A 124 2.87 -0.25 5.85
C LEU A 124 2.97 -0.08 7.37
N LYS A 125 1.96 -0.53 8.13
CA LYS A 125 1.95 -0.52 9.61
C LYS A 125 2.85 -1.61 10.20
N GLU A 126 2.83 -2.82 9.64
CA GLU A 126 3.56 -3.99 10.17
C GLU A 126 5.08 -3.93 10.01
N LYS A 127 5.58 -2.94 9.24
CA LYS A 127 7.01 -2.74 9.00
C LYS A 127 7.70 -3.88 8.24
N THR A 128 6.93 -4.59 7.44
CA THR A 128 7.45 -5.56 6.49
C THR A 128 7.94 -4.84 5.22
N ASP A 129 8.93 -5.43 4.56
CA ASP A 129 9.33 -5.05 3.19
C ASP A 129 8.55 -5.87 2.14
N GLU A 130 7.49 -6.56 2.58
CA GLU A 130 6.66 -7.45 1.77
C GLU A 130 5.41 -6.72 1.29
N GLY A 131 4.98 -7.00 0.05
CA GLY A 131 3.81 -6.39 -0.57
C GLY A 131 4.14 -5.35 -1.65
N MET A 132 3.12 -4.63 -2.11
CA MET A 132 3.24 -3.66 -3.22
C MET A 132 3.97 -2.37 -2.83
N PHE A 133 3.95 -2.02 -1.55
CA PHE A 133 4.53 -0.79 -1.02
C PHE A 133 5.22 -1.06 0.31
N SER A 134 6.42 -0.53 0.47
CA SER A 134 7.16 -0.56 1.74
C SER A 134 7.54 0.85 2.16
N MET A 135 7.77 1.06 3.46
CA MET A 135 8.18 2.36 3.97
C MET A 135 9.69 2.46 4.07
N ARG A 136 10.24 3.61 3.67
CA ARG A 136 11.68 3.90 3.81
C ARG A 136 11.97 5.29 4.31
N ILE A 137 13.19 5.49 4.79
CA ILE A 137 13.72 6.81 5.16
C ILE A 137 14.59 7.33 4.00
N THR A 138 14.22 8.46 3.42
CA THR A 138 14.93 9.15 2.32
C THR A 138 15.59 10.43 2.83
N GLY A 139 16.53 10.24 3.76
CA GLY A 139 17.31 11.32 4.35
C GLY A 139 16.63 11.98 5.55
N LYS A 140 16.95 13.26 5.76
CA LYS A 140 16.48 14.01 6.94
C LYS A 140 15.80 15.31 6.54
N ARG A 141 14.61 15.54 7.08
CA ARG A 141 13.91 16.82 7.07
C ARG A 141 14.49 17.72 8.16
N PHE A 142 14.79 18.97 7.80
CA PHE A 142 15.45 19.97 8.67
C PHE A 142 16.76 19.47 9.33
N GLY A 143 17.44 18.50 8.73
CA GLY A 143 18.69 17.92 9.24
C GLY A 143 18.56 16.98 10.45
N LEU A 144 17.38 16.87 11.08
CA LEU A 144 17.20 16.15 12.34
C LEU A 144 16.11 15.06 12.27
N PHE A 145 15.07 15.26 11.46
CA PHE A 145 13.91 14.38 11.45
C PHE A 145 13.98 13.41 10.27
N PRO A 146 13.73 12.10 10.44
CA PRO A 146 13.69 11.18 9.31
C PRO A 146 12.60 11.61 8.32
N ARG A 147 12.93 11.64 7.02
CA ARG A 147 11.94 11.83 5.96
C ARG A 147 11.43 10.46 5.54
N TYR A 148 10.21 10.11 5.91
CA TYR A 148 9.59 8.86 5.45
C TYR A 148 8.99 9.05 4.06
N THR A 149 9.17 8.04 3.21
CA THR A 149 8.56 7.95 1.88
C THR A 149 8.12 6.52 1.60
N ILE A 150 7.26 6.35 0.60
CA ILE A 150 6.72 5.07 0.17
C ILE A 150 7.56 4.54 -0.99
N ASN A 151 8.03 3.32 -0.88
CA ASN A 151 8.76 2.61 -1.93
C ASN A 151 7.82 1.61 -2.60
N PRO A 152 7.55 1.72 -3.91
CA PRO A 152 6.80 0.72 -4.64
C PRO A 152 7.67 -0.51 -4.95
N THR A 153 7.01 -1.64 -5.04
CA THR A 153 7.56 -2.87 -5.62
C THR A 153 7.48 -2.79 -7.14
N GLY A 154 8.54 -3.23 -7.81
CA GLY A 154 8.64 -3.27 -9.27
C GLY A 154 8.17 -4.59 -9.84
N TYR A 155 7.36 -4.54 -10.90
CA TYR A 155 6.82 -5.70 -11.62
C TYR A 155 7.36 -5.75 -13.05
N ILE A 156 7.77 -6.93 -13.49
CA ILE A 156 8.25 -7.19 -14.85
C ILE A 156 7.11 -7.80 -15.67
N LEU A 157 6.81 -7.21 -16.81
CA LEU A 157 5.80 -7.70 -17.75
C LEU A 157 6.47 -8.59 -18.77
N LYS A 158 5.95 -9.80 -18.95
CA LYS A 158 6.42 -10.79 -19.92
C LYS A 158 5.40 -10.93 -21.03
N VAL A 159 5.83 -10.64 -22.25
CA VAL A 159 4.96 -10.71 -23.42
C VAL A 159 5.57 -11.66 -24.44
N LYS A 160 4.76 -12.60 -24.92
CA LYS A 160 5.12 -13.47 -26.04
C LYS A 160 4.49 -12.92 -27.31
N SER A 161 5.31 -12.64 -28.30
CA SER A 161 4.86 -12.18 -29.61
C SER A 161 4.07 -13.28 -30.33
N ILE A 162 2.93 -12.90 -30.91
CA ILE A 162 2.09 -13.81 -31.71
C ILE A 162 2.41 -13.65 -33.20
N GLY A 163 2.62 -12.41 -33.67
CA GLY A 163 3.00 -12.09 -35.05
C GLY A 163 4.44 -11.59 -35.19
N GLU A 164 4.74 -11.03 -36.35
CA GLU A 164 5.98 -10.32 -36.63
C GLU A 164 5.82 -8.83 -36.27
N GLU A 165 6.93 -8.14 -35.99
CA GLU A 165 6.93 -6.70 -35.71
C GLU A 165 5.91 -6.26 -34.63
N THR A 166 5.93 -6.94 -33.48
CA THR A 166 5.02 -6.62 -32.37
C THR A 166 5.49 -5.39 -31.62
N VAL A 167 4.62 -4.40 -31.45
CA VAL A 167 4.84 -3.18 -30.67
C VAL A 167 3.87 -3.15 -29.49
N LEU A 168 4.39 -2.83 -28.31
CA LEU A 168 3.63 -2.64 -27.09
C LEU A 168 3.64 -1.17 -26.69
N SER A 169 2.49 -0.66 -26.26
CA SER A 169 2.31 0.74 -25.85
C SER A 169 1.35 0.86 -24.69
N ILE A 170 1.55 1.88 -23.86
CA ILE A 170 0.59 2.35 -22.87
C ILE A 170 0.10 3.71 -23.37
N HIS A 171 -1.19 3.82 -23.69
CA HIS A 171 -1.73 4.96 -24.44
C HIS A 171 -0.95 5.23 -25.74
N ASP A 172 -0.20 6.33 -25.82
CA ASP A 172 0.63 6.72 -26.98
C ASP A 172 2.14 6.52 -26.73
N THR A 173 2.53 6.02 -25.55
CA THR A 173 3.93 5.81 -25.16
C THR A 173 4.36 4.39 -25.51
N GLU A 174 5.34 4.24 -26.39
CA GLU A 174 5.92 2.94 -26.76
C GLU A 174 6.70 2.33 -25.58
N MET A 175 6.34 1.11 -25.17
CA MET A 175 7.07 0.32 -24.18
C MET A 175 8.27 -0.40 -24.81
N GLY A 176 8.09 -0.84 -26.06
CA GLY A 176 9.13 -1.43 -26.90
C GLY A 176 8.54 -2.39 -27.94
N TYR A 177 9.42 -3.11 -28.62
CA TYR A 177 9.06 -3.94 -29.77
C TYR A 177 9.70 -5.34 -29.71
N ILE A 178 9.06 -6.31 -30.36
CA ILE A 178 9.50 -7.71 -30.48
C ILE A 178 9.53 -8.06 -31.96
N LYS A 179 10.66 -8.55 -32.46
CA LYS A 179 10.88 -8.70 -33.91
C LYS A 179 10.23 -9.96 -34.47
N LYS A 180 10.23 -11.06 -33.73
CA LYS A 180 9.83 -12.38 -34.24
C LYS A 180 8.60 -12.93 -33.54
N SER A 181 7.79 -13.69 -34.28
CA SER A 181 6.74 -14.52 -33.69
C SER A 181 7.32 -15.55 -32.72
N LYS A 182 6.54 -15.90 -31.69
CA LYS A 182 6.88 -16.82 -30.58
C LYS A 182 8.03 -16.33 -29.66
N GLU A 183 8.70 -15.22 -29.98
CA GLU A 183 9.71 -14.59 -29.12
C GLU A 183 9.05 -13.97 -27.88
N GLN A 184 9.73 -14.05 -26.74
CA GLN A 184 9.27 -13.44 -25.49
C GLN A 184 10.19 -12.29 -25.09
N ALA A 185 9.59 -11.17 -24.69
CA ALA A 185 10.29 -10.01 -24.17
C ALA A 185 9.82 -9.64 -22.77
N GLU A 186 10.69 -8.93 -22.04
CA GLU A 186 10.45 -8.43 -20.69
C GLU A 186 10.44 -6.90 -20.68
N PHE A 187 9.46 -6.30 -20.02
CA PHE A 187 9.29 -4.85 -19.91
C PHE A 187 9.18 -4.45 -18.43
N GLY A 188 9.80 -3.34 -18.05
CA GLY A 188 9.70 -2.77 -16.70
C GLY A 188 11.05 -2.53 -16.03
N PRO A 189 11.09 -2.37 -14.69
CA PRO A 189 10.00 -2.61 -13.74
C PRO A 189 8.91 -1.52 -13.70
N TYR A 190 7.65 -1.95 -13.61
CA TYR A 190 6.47 -1.10 -13.45
C TYR A 190 5.99 -1.08 -12.00
N MET A 191 5.36 0.03 -11.59
CA MET A 191 4.67 0.13 -10.31
C MET A 191 3.36 -0.66 -10.35
N ALA A 192 2.90 -1.15 -9.19
CA ALA A 192 1.61 -1.81 -9.08
C ALA A 192 0.46 -0.96 -9.64
N GLY A 193 -0.38 -1.54 -10.50
CA GLY A 193 -1.48 -0.82 -11.14
C GLY A 193 -2.23 -1.64 -12.18
N ILE A 194 -3.31 -1.09 -12.72
CA ILE A 194 -4.02 -1.63 -13.89
C ILE A 194 -3.70 -0.74 -15.09
N TYR A 195 -2.99 -1.29 -16.07
CA TYR A 195 -2.48 -0.53 -17.22
C TYR A 195 -3.25 -0.89 -18.50
N PRO A 196 -3.75 0.09 -19.29
CA PRO A 196 -4.28 -0.17 -20.62
C PRO A 196 -3.12 -0.41 -21.59
N ILE A 197 -2.77 -1.67 -21.79
CA ILE A 197 -1.66 -2.07 -22.67
C ILE A 197 -2.21 -2.42 -24.03
N LYS A 198 -1.73 -1.72 -25.04
CA LYS A 198 -2.05 -1.96 -26.44
C LYS A 198 -0.92 -2.70 -27.13
N MET A 199 -1.25 -3.83 -27.74
CA MET A 199 -0.37 -4.57 -28.63
C MET A 199 -0.80 -4.33 -30.08
N THR A 200 0.17 -4.03 -30.95
CA THR A 200 0.01 -3.99 -32.40
C THR A 200 1.00 -4.97 -33.00
N THR A 201 0.59 -5.87 -33.89
CA THR A 201 1.47 -6.87 -34.50
C THR A 201 1.05 -7.16 -35.94
N THR A 202 1.96 -7.66 -36.75
CA THR A 202 1.70 -8.05 -38.13
C THR A 202 1.44 -9.56 -38.19
N LEU A 203 0.24 -9.95 -38.60
CA LEU A 203 -0.17 -11.33 -38.87
C LEU A 203 -0.52 -11.46 -40.34
N ASN A 204 0.19 -12.31 -41.09
CA ASN A 204 -0.05 -12.57 -42.52
C ASN A 204 -0.13 -11.28 -43.36
N ASP A 205 0.84 -10.39 -43.19
CA ASP A 205 0.93 -9.05 -43.82
C ASP A 205 -0.20 -8.06 -43.44
N GLU A 206 -1.08 -8.42 -42.50
CA GLU A 206 -2.09 -7.52 -41.93
C GLU A 206 -1.72 -7.05 -40.52
N SER A 207 -1.90 -5.75 -40.26
CA SER A 207 -1.68 -5.19 -38.93
C SER A 207 -2.92 -5.39 -38.06
N VAL A 208 -2.77 -6.14 -36.98
CA VAL A 208 -3.80 -6.36 -35.97
C VAL A 208 -3.46 -5.64 -34.66
N ARG A 209 -4.48 -5.25 -33.90
CA ARG A 209 -4.33 -4.54 -32.64
C ARG A 209 -5.33 -5.02 -31.60
N GLU A 210 -4.88 -5.07 -30.35
CA GLU A 210 -5.70 -5.40 -29.19
C GLU A 210 -5.23 -4.55 -28.01
N GLU A 211 -6.18 -4.14 -27.17
CA GLU A 211 -5.91 -3.40 -25.95
C GLU A 211 -6.53 -4.16 -24.78
N ILE A 212 -5.72 -4.39 -23.75
CA ILE A 212 -6.12 -5.12 -22.54
C ILE A 212 -5.93 -4.24 -21.30
N GLN A 213 -6.71 -4.51 -20.26
CA GLN A 213 -6.51 -3.94 -18.94
C GLN A 213 -5.60 -4.88 -18.14
N ALA A 214 -4.29 -4.65 -18.19
CA ALA A 214 -3.30 -5.51 -17.58
C ALA A 214 -3.22 -5.29 -16.05
N ASN A 215 -3.54 -6.33 -15.28
CA ASN A 215 -3.40 -6.36 -13.82
C ASN A 215 -1.92 -6.54 -13.44
N VAL A 216 -1.22 -5.45 -13.16
CA VAL A 216 0.21 -5.44 -12.81
C VAL A 216 0.37 -5.36 -11.31
N PHE A 217 0.09 -6.45 -10.59
CA PHE A 217 0.29 -6.56 -9.14
C PHE A 217 0.25 -8.04 -8.73
N GLY A 218 0.61 -8.34 -7.48
CA GLY A 218 0.58 -9.70 -6.93
C GLY A 218 1.87 -10.09 -6.22
N ALA A 219 1.92 -11.33 -5.72
CA ALA A 219 3.09 -11.85 -5.01
C ALA A 219 4.30 -12.04 -5.93
N LYS A 220 4.06 -12.41 -7.19
CA LYS A 220 5.11 -12.56 -8.20
C LYS A 220 5.34 -11.22 -8.89
N GLN A 221 6.58 -10.75 -8.83
CA GLN A 221 7.04 -9.54 -9.52
C GLN A 221 7.19 -9.75 -11.04
N SER A 222 6.48 -10.73 -11.61
CA SER A 222 6.55 -11.14 -13.00
C SER A 222 5.13 -11.46 -13.46
N VAL A 223 4.60 -10.69 -14.41
CA VAL A 223 3.23 -10.81 -14.92
C VAL A 223 3.28 -11.19 -16.39
N HIS A 224 2.64 -12.30 -16.76
CA HIS A 224 2.51 -12.70 -18.16
C HIS A 224 1.27 -12.04 -18.77
N LEU A 225 1.45 -11.36 -19.90
CA LEU A 225 0.35 -10.74 -20.64
C LEU A 225 -0.14 -11.66 -21.75
N ALA A 226 -1.46 -11.81 -21.84
CA ALA A 226 -2.14 -12.57 -22.88
C ALA A 226 -3.05 -11.64 -23.70
N PHE A 227 -3.06 -11.85 -25.01
CA PHE A 227 -3.83 -11.09 -26.00
C PHE A 227 -4.69 -12.09 -26.77
N ASP A 228 -5.83 -12.44 -26.17
CA ASP A 228 -6.64 -13.58 -26.60
C ASP A 228 -7.29 -13.33 -27.96
N SER A 229 -7.72 -12.09 -28.24
CA SER A 229 -8.33 -11.76 -29.53
C SER A 229 -7.32 -11.95 -30.68
N ILE A 230 -6.08 -11.49 -30.49
CA ILE A 230 -5.01 -11.68 -31.49
C ILE A 230 -4.61 -13.15 -31.58
N LYS A 231 -4.61 -13.88 -30.46
CA LYS A 231 -4.33 -15.32 -30.45
C LYS A 231 -5.38 -16.11 -31.24
N GLU A 232 -6.66 -15.81 -31.05
CA GLU A 232 -7.76 -16.42 -31.80
C GLU A 232 -7.65 -16.10 -33.30
N LEU A 233 -7.34 -14.85 -33.67
CA LEU A 233 -7.10 -14.47 -35.06
C LEU A 233 -5.95 -15.26 -35.68
N ALA A 234 -4.83 -15.40 -34.98
CA ALA A 234 -3.68 -16.17 -35.45
C ALA A 234 -4.02 -17.66 -35.65
N ILE A 235 -4.87 -18.24 -34.80
CA ILE A 235 -5.35 -19.63 -34.94
C ILE A 235 -6.32 -19.76 -36.12
N ALA A 236 -7.24 -18.80 -36.29
CA ALA A 236 -8.20 -18.81 -37.39
C ALA A 236 -7.54 -18.69 -38.77
N THR A 237 -6.41 -17.98 -38.86
CA THR A 237 -5.66 -17.80 -40.11
C THR A 237 -4.66 -18.91 -40.39
N ASN A 238 -4.18 -19.62 -39.36
CA ASN A 238 -3.24 -20.73 -39.51
C ASN A 238 -4.00 -22.04 -39.27
N THR A 239 -4.55 -22.64 -40.33
CA THR A 239 -4.91 -24.07 -40.32
C THR A 239 -3.64 -24.94 -40.32
N GLU A 240 -2.81 -24.79 -39.29
CA GLU A 240 -1.78 -25.77 -38.94
C GLU A 240 -1.84 -26.02 -37.43
N THR A 241 -2.29 -27.23 -37.12
CA THR A 241 -2.19 -27.88 -35.81
C THR A 241 -0.74 -27.91 -35.35
N ASP A 242 -0.42 -27.16 -34.30
CA ASP A 242 0.79 -27.39 -33.50
C ASP A 242 0.32 -27.90 -32.12
N ASN A 243 -0.01 -29.18 -32.09
CA ASN A 243 -0.10 -29.98 -30.88
C ASN A 243 1.33 -30.14 -30.35
N ASP A 244 1.76 -29.22 -29.48
CA ASP A 244 2.86 -29.50 -28.55
C ASP A 244 2.67 -28.68 -27.26
N LEU A 245 1.78 -29.21 -26.41
CA LEU A 245 1.87 -29.33 -24.96
C LEU A 245 0.94 -30.51 -24.58
N PRO A 246 1.30 -31.36 -23.61
CA PRO A 246 0.92 -32.77 -23.63
C PRO A 246 -0.57 -32.99 -23.44
N VAL A 247 -1.12 -33.79 -24.35
CA VAL A 247 -2.35 -34.54 -24.18
C VAL A 247 -2.19 -35.46 -22.96
N VAL A 248 -2.97 -35.20 -21.91
CA VAL A 248 -3.45 -36.26 -21.03
C VAL A 248 -4.94 -36.36 -21.25
N GLN A 249 -5.32 -37.24 -22.18
CA GLN A 249 -6.63 -37.85 -22.17
C GLN A 249 -6.72 -38.73 -20.92
N ASN A 250 -7.86 -38.66 -20.22
CA ASN A 250 -8.60 -39.85 -19.86
C ASN A 250 -10.07 -39.50 -19.61
N ASP A 251 -10.90 -40.14 -20.43
CA ASP A 251 -12.11 -40.85 -20.08
C ASP A 251 -13.40 -40.07 -19.79
N VAL A 252 -14.17 -40.01 -20.88
CA VAL A 252 -15.62 -40.24 -20.96
C VAL A 252 -16.17 -40.98 -19.72
N VAL A 253 -17.03 -40.30 -18.95
CA VAL A 253 -18.08 -40.96 -18.16
C VAL A 253 -19.42 -40.29 -18.46
N LYS A 254 -20.35 -41.16 -18.85
CA LYS A 254 -21.75 -40.97 -19.26
C LYS A 254 -22.56 -39.99 -18.41
N GLU A 255 -23.29 -39.12 -19.10
CA GLU A 255 -24.47 -38.43 -18.56
C GLU A 255 -25.72 -39.33 -18.68
N GLU A 256 -26.47 -39.50 -17.59
CA GLU A 256 -27.95 -39.64 -17.50
C GLU A 256 -28.35 -39.45 -16.00
N PRO A 257 -29.64 -39.21 -15.65
CA PRO A 257 -30.41 -37.99 -15.84
C PRO A 257 -30.94 -37.36 -14.52
N VAL A 258 -31.28 -36.07 -14.59
CA VAL A 258 -32.24 -35.24 -13.81
C VAL A 258 -32.76 -35.74 -12.45
N GLU A 259 -32.65 -34.89 -11.41
CA GLU A 259 -33.72 -34.70 -10.42
C GLU A 259 -33.79 -33.23 -9.93
N THR A 260 -34.87 -32.56 -10.34
CA THR A 260 -35.37 -31.29 -9.79
C THR A 260 -36.17 -31.56 -8.52
N VAL A 261 -35.76 -31.06 -7.34
CA VAL A 261 -36.67 -30.95 -6.17
C VAL A 261 -36.29 -29.79 -5.24
N ILE A 262 -37.17 -28.78 -5.24
CA ILE A 262 -37.79 -28.02 -4.13
C ILE A 262 -36.89 -27.33 -3.08
N VAL A 263 -37.06 -26.00 -3.08
CA VAL A 263 -36.76 -25.01 -2.04
C VAL A 263 -37.05 -25.51 -0.63
N LYS A 264 -36.07 -25.36 0.27
CA LYS A 264 -36.35 -25.25 1.70
C LYS A 264 -35.50 -24.14 2.32
N GLU A 265 -36.18 -23.04 2.59
CA GLU A 265 -35.74 -21.94 3.43
C GLU A 265 -35.49 -22.47 4.86
N VAL A 266 -34.28 -22.25 5.40
CA VAL A 266 -34.00 -22.41 6.83
C VAL A 266 -33.08 -21.28 7.28
N ILE A 267 -33.74 -20.25 7.82
CA ILE A 267 -33.46 -19.52 9.07
C ILE A 267 -31.99 -19.31 9.45
N LYS A 268 -31.63 -18.02 9.50
CA LYS A 268 -30.47 -17.43 10.18
C LYS A 268 -30.33 -17.96 11.61
N GLU A 269 -29.18 -18.56 11.91
CA GLU A 269 -28.58 -18.48 13.22
C GLU A 269 -27.21 -17.81 13.07
N VAL A 270 -27.08 -16.62 13.68
CA VAL A 270 -25.82 -15.88 13.78
C VAL A 270 -24.98 -16.55 14.86
N PRO A 271 -23.79 -17.07 14.55
CA PRO A 271 -22.81 -17.36 15.58
C PRO A 271 -22.12 -16.05 15.97
N VAL A 272 -22.21 -15.72 17.26
CA VAL A 272 -21.39 -14.72 17.92
C VAL A 272 -19.93 -15.19 17.89
N GLY A 273 -19.06 -14.45 17.21
CA GLY A 273 -17.61 -14.63 17.29
C GLY A 273 -16.87 -14.06 16.08
N GLY A 274 -16.26 -12.87 16.24
CA GLY A 274 -15.19 -12.30 15.41
C GLY A 274 -15.39 -12.35 13.89
N SER A 275 -15.73 -11.21 13.28
CA SER A 275 -15.63 -11.01 11.83
C SER A 275 -14.18 -11.22 11.36
N ASN A 276 -13.85 -12.45 10.98
CA ASN A 276 -12.64 -12.77 10.22
C ASN A 276 -13.00 -12.62 8.74
N ASP A 277 -13.25 -11.38 8.31
CA ASP A 277 -13.32 -11.04 6.89
C ASP A 277 -11.92 -11.22 6.30
N HIS A 278 -11.66 -12.42 5.81
CA HIS A 278 -10.35 -12.82 5.31
C HIS A 278 -10.52 -13.76 4.13
N PHE A 279 -9.92 -13.38 3.01
CA PHE A 279 -9.76 -14.27 1.85
C PHE A 279 -8.54 -15.16 2.09
N ILE A 280 -8.68 -16.47 1.90
CA ILE A 280 -7.58 -17.42 1.97
C ILE A 280 -6.55 -17.12 0.87
N ILE A 281 -7.02 -16.87 -0.36
CA ILE A 281 -6.18 -16.44 -1.47
C ILE A 281 -6.90 -15.29 -2.18
N SER A 282 -6.69 -14.07 -1.66
CA SER A 282 -7.36 -12.84 -2.11
C SER A 282 -7.24 -12.49 -3.60
N TYR A 283 -6.29 -13.08 -4.32
CA TYR A 283 -6.08 -12.86 -5.76
C TYR A 283 -6.51 -14.06 -6.62
N SER A 284 -7.09 -15.10 -6.03
CA SER A 284 -7.47 -16.35 -6.73
C SER A 284 -8.61 -16.18 -7.75
N GLY A 285 -9.37 -15.09 -7.69
CA GLY A 285 -10.42 -14.76 -8.66
C GLY A 285 -9.94 -13.91 -9.84
N ASP A 286 -8.67 -13.50 -9.86
CA ASP A 286 -8.20 -12.41 -10.72
C ASP A 286 -6.92 -12.74 -11.51
N VAL A 287 -6.17 -13.78 -11.10
CA VAL A 287 -4.93 -14.24 -11.76
C VAL A 287 -4.78 -15.76 -11.70
N PHE A 288 -3.94 -16.34 -12.56
CA PHE A 288 -3.57 -17.76 -12.47
C PHE A 288 -2.67 -18.03 -11.25
N LEU A 289 -3.02 -19.06 -10.48
CA LEU A 289 -2.23 -19.62 -9.41
C LEU A 289 -1.31 -20.73 -9.95
N ASP A 290 -0.26 -21.04 -9.20
CA ASP A 290 0.49 -22.29 -9.32
C ASP A 290 0.75 -22.95 -7.96
N THR A 291 1.39 -24.12 -7.96
CA THR A 291 1.60 -24.94 -6.77
C THR A 291 2.37 -24.23 -5.66
N SER A 292 3.13 -23.18 -5.98
CA SER A 292 3.84 -22.40 -4.97
C SER A 292 2.92 -21.48 -4.17
N ASP A 293 1.83 -21.00 -4.78
CA ASP A 293 0.83 -20.15 -4.12
C ASP A 293 -0.02 -20.93 -3.11
N LEU A 294 -0.03 -22.27 -3.25
CA LEU A 294 -0.72 -23.21 -2.37
C LEU A 294 0.16 -23.70 -1.21
N LYS A 295 1.43 -23.32 -1.21
CA LYS A 295 2.42 -23.84 -0.27
C LYS A 295 2.17 -23.33 1.15
N GLY A 296 2.00 -24.26 2.08
CA GLY A 296 1.78 -23.95 3.49
C GLY A 296 0.30 -23.87 3.88
N LEU A 297 -0.61 -24.00 2.91
CA LEU A 297 -2.04 -24.18 3.18
C LEU A 297 -2.32 -25.62 3.62
N SER A 298 -3.18 -25.77 4.62
CA SER A 298 -3.70 -27.09 5.00
C SER A 298 -4.72 -27.59 3.96
N LYS A 299 -5.08 -28.88 4.00
CA LYS A 299 -6.15 -29.42 3.13
C LYS A 299 -7.47 -28.69 3.33
N ASP A 300 -7.76 -28.28 4.57
CA ASP A 300 -8.97 -27.53 4.88
C ASP A 300 -8.89 -26.10 4.30
N ASP A 301 -7.73 -25.45 4.37
CA ASP A 301 -7.52 -24.14 3.74
C ASP A 301 -7.61 -24.21 2.21
N LEU A 302 -7.07 -25.28 1.60
CA LEU A 302 -7.19 -25.51 0.15
C LEU A 302 -8.65 -25.72 -0.25
N ARG A 303 -9.40 -26.51 0.53
CA ARG A 303 -10.84 -26.68 0.34
C ARG A 303 -11.57 -25.35 0.44
N LEU A 304 -11.24 -24.50 1.41
CA LEU A 304 -11.84 -23.18 1.57
C LEU A 304 -11.43 -22.24 0.42
N ALA A 305 -10.15 -22.18 0.04
CA ALA A 305 -9.65 -21.37 -1.07
C ALA A 305 -10.29 -21.75 -2.42
N ARG A 306 -10.48 -23.06 -2.69
CA ARG A 306 -11.21 -23.49 -3.89
C ARG A 306 -12.64 -22.97 -3.86
N ASN A 307 -13.33 -23.14 -2.74
CA ASN A 307 -14.74 -22.74 -2.61
C ASN A 307 -14.90 -21.21 -2.53
N GLU A 308 -13.87 -20.47 -2.12
CA GLU A 308 -13.84 -19.01 -2.12
C GLU A 308 -14.05 -18.43 -3.53
N ILE A 309 -13.46 -19.06 -4.55
CA ILE A 309 -13.67 -18.67 -5.95
C ILE A 309 -15.15 -18.81 -6.34
N TYR A 310 -15.82 -19.89 -5.93
CA TYR A 310 -17.26 -20.04 -6.13
C TYR A 310 -18.07 -19.02 -5.32
N ALA A 311 -17.66 -18.76 -4.07
CA ALA A 311 -18.33 -17.84 -3.17
C ALA A 311 -18.32 -16.40 -3.72
N ARG A 312 -17.23 -15.97 -4.38
CA ARG A 312 -17.13 -14.65 -5.03
C ARG A 312 -18.21 -14.40 -6.09
N HIS A 313 -18.70 -15.45 -6.74
CA HIS A 313 -19.82 -15.38 -7.69
C HIS A 313 -21.20 -15.57 -7.06
N GLY A 314 -21.26 -15.69 -5.73
CA GLY A 314 -22.49 -15.93 -4.99
C GLY A 314 -22.98 -17.38 -5.07
N TYR A 315 -22.10 -18.36 -5.31
CA TYR A 315 -22.51 -19.77 -5.35
C TYR A 315 -23.17 -20.23 -4.05
N VAL A 316 -24.39 -20.76 -4.13
CA VAL A 316 -25.13 -21.25 -2.97
C VAL A 316 -24.67 -22.65 -2.58
N PHE A 317 -23.85 -22.75 -1.53
CA PHE A 317 -23.31 -24.03 -1.05
C PHE A 317 -24.37 -24.95 -0.44
N LYS A 318 -24.30 -26.25 -0.79
CA LYS A 318 -25.11 -27.32 -0.16
C LYS A 318 -24.54 -27.81 1.16
N SER A 319 -23.23 -27.69 1.35
CA SER A 319 -22.56 -28.09 2.59
C SER A 319 -22.88 -27.07 3.68
N LYS A 320 -23.47 -27.52 4.79
CA LYS A 320 -23.79 -26.65 5.95
C LYS A 320 -22.53 -25.95 6.50
N GLU A 321 -21.39 -26.63 6.45
CA GLU A 321 -20.10 -26.09 6.87
C GLU A 321 -19.67 -24.90 6.01
N LEU A 322 -19.68 -25.04 4.68
CA LEU A 322 -19.30 -23.97 3.75
C LEU A 322 -20.31 -22.82 3.76
N GLN A 323 -21.60 -23.15 3.90
CA GLN A 323 -22.65 -22.16 4.05
C GLN A 323 -22.46 -21.32 5.31
N ASN A 324 -22.11 -21.94 6.44
CA ASN A 324 -21.83 -21.23 7.69
C ASN A 324 -20.55 -20.40 7.57
N TYR A 325 -19.48 -20.96 6.99
CA TYR A 325 -18.21 -20.27 6.81
C TYR A 325 -18.36 -19.04 5.92
N PHE A 326 -18.80 -19.20 4.68
CA PHE A 326 -18.97 -18.07 3.76
C PHE A 326 -20.12 -17.16 4.16
N GLY A 327 -21.19 -17.68 4.76
CA GLY A 327 -22.28 -16.87 5.30
C GLY A 327 -21.87 -15.97 6.46
N SER A 328 -20.72 -16.23 7.09
CA SER A 328 -20.12 -15.33 8.10
C SER A 328 -19.21 -14.25 7.50
N GLN A 329 -18.86 -14.35 6.21
CA GLN A 329 -18.02 -13.39 5.51
C GLN A 329 -18.87 -12.22 4.99
N SER A 330 -18.44 -10.98 5.26
CA SER A 330 -19.22 -9.79 4.86
C SER A 330 -19.30 -9.57 3.36
N TRP A 331 -18.34 -10.12 2.60
CA TRP A 331 -18.24 -9.98 1.15
C TRP A 331 -19.03 -11.05 0.36
N TYR A 332 -19.56 -12.09 1.03
CA TYR A 332 -20.27 -13.17 0.35
C TYR A 332 -21.76 -12.87 0.24
N GLU A 333 -22.24 -12.72 -1.00
CA GLU A 333 -23.66 -12.52 -1.31
C GLU A 333 -24.21 -13.71 -2.12
N PRO A 334 -25.07 -14.57 -1.54
CA PRO A 334 -25.65 -15.70 -2.26
C PRO A 334 -26.48 -15.24 -3.46
N ASN A 335 -26.17 -15.77 -4.65
CA ASN A 335 -26.85 -15.54 -5.91
C ASN A 335 -27.42 -16.87 -6.45
N PRO A 336 -28.70 -17.19 -6.19
CA PRO A 336 -29.34 -18.41 -6.69
C PRO A 336 -29.43 -18.50 -8.22
N SER A 337 -29.19 -17.39 -8.94
CA SER A 337 -29.21 -17.33 -10.41
C SER A 337 -27.83 -17.52 -11.04
N PHE A 338 -26.78 -17.76 -10.23
CA PHE A 338 -25.44 -18.04 -10.76
C PHE A 338 -25.46 -19.32 -11.61
N ASP A 339 -25.05 -19.19 -12.87
CA ASP A 339 -25.09 -20.25 -13.88
C ASP A 339 -23.80 -21.09 -13.95
N GLY A 340 -22.84 -20.83 -13.07
CA GLY A 340 -21.55 -21.53 -13.03
C GLY A 340 -20.52 -21.01 -14.03
N LYS A 341 -20.80 -19.93 -14.77
CA LYS A 341 -19.80 -19.31 -15.65
C LYS A 341 -18.66 -18.75 -14.83
N MET A 342 -17.45 -19.12 -15.23
CA MET A 342 -16.20 -18.71 -14.61
C MET A 342 -15.22 -18.35 -15.71
N THR A 343 -14.28 -17.48 -15.36
CA THR A 343 -13.15 -17.12 -16.22
C THR A 343 -12.16 -18.29 -16.32
N GLU A 344 -11.27 -18.24 -17.31
CA GLU A 344 -10.31 -19.34 -17.54
C GLU A 344 -9.30 -19.48 -16.40
N TRP A 345 -8.89 -18.38 -15.76
CA TRP A 345 -8.01 -18.45 -14.59
C TRP A 345 -8.72 -19.02 -13.37
N GLU A 346 -9.99 -18.70 -13.14
CA GLU A 346 -10.76 -19.29 -12.04
C GLU A 346 -10.91 -20.81 -12.20
N LYS A 347 -11.21 -21.29 -13.41
CA LYS A 347 -11.27 -22.72 -13.70
C LYS A 347 -9.93 -23.41 -13.45
N HIS A 348 -8.84 -22.85 -13.99
CA HIS A 348 -7.49 -23.36 -13.76
C HIS A 348 -7.14 -23.40 -12.27
N ASN A 349 -7.44 -22.33 -11.53
CA ASN A 349 -7.14 -22.23 -10.10
C ASN A 349 -7.93 -23.27 -9.29
N ILE A 350 -9.21 -23.44 -9.59
CA ILE A 350 -10.05 -24.46 -8.95
C ILE A 350 -9.45 -25.86 -9.17
N GLU A 351 -9.04 -26.17 -10.40
CA GLU A 351 -8.44 -27.46 -10.74
C GLU A 351 -7.10 -27.66 -10.04
N LEU A 352 -6.24 -26.64 -10.05
CA LEU A 352 -4.96 -26.65 -9.38
C LEU A 352 -5.11 -26.85 -7.88
N ILE A 353 -5.96 -26.07 -7.21
CA ILE A 353 -6.19 -26.18 -5.75
C ILE A 353 -6.72 -27.58 -5.43
N LYS A 354 -7.68 -28.07 -6.23
CA LYS A 354 -8.23 -29.43 -6.08
C LYS A 354 -7.18 -30.52 -6.27
N SER A 355 -6.13 -30.30 -7.07
CA SER A 355 -5.04 -31.26 -7.25
C SER A 355 -4.12 -31.40 -6.03
N GLN A 356 -4.12 -30.40 -5.14
CA GLN A 356 -3.28 -30.35 -3.95
C GLN A 356 -4.04 -30.57 -2.63
N GLU A 357 -5.37 -30.48 -2.66
CA GLU A 357 -6.30 -30.84 -1.56
C GLU A 357 -6.25 -32.34 -1.26
#